data_AF-K9XK21-F1
#
_entry.id   AF-K9XK21-F1
#
_cell.length_a   1.000
_cell.length_b   1.000
_cell.length_c   1.000
_cell.angle_alpha   90.00
_cell.angle_beta   90.00
_cell.angle_gamma   90.00
#
_symmetry.space_group_name_H-M   'P 1'
#
loop_
_entity.id
_entity.type
_entity.pdbx_description
1 polymer ?
#
loop_
_entity_poly.entity_id
_entity_poly.type
_entity_poly.pdbx_seq_one_letter_code
_entity_poly.pdbx_strand_id
1 'polypeptide(L)'
;MKIQSKITLFAVSAALGLMPLMNLANAQNNATSAQPWYNCRTRELWTPQKQAWCQKAEQVKNMTYQLPNIGSVQLQNGSYEDRTKGVTVTLVDKPGAIAFADINNDGNEDAVTVLMVNGTETAYLLPVLNVASNPRNVNSVLLGDRVQVQSIIVNAGQIQANIAKNNQAVTQTYTISGNNLTLVSECLTATNERDSYSAINLEQINSELTGSNPREIAIAAFGIQEPQEGNFQQTVTIDDRNPQQVVVTIMQNNLPDDSVQDVRYRVEFEPVANQSQWRMVWAGRQQRCRQGRGSQNWTTEACL
;
A
#
# COMPACT_ATOMS: atom_id res chain seq x y z
N MET A 1 -61.59 -6.42 53.13
CA MET A 1 -62.31 -5.60 52.13
C MET A 1 -62.14 -6.26 50.76
N LYS A 2 -63.22 -6.83 50.22
CA LYS A 2 -63.32 -7.35 48.84
C LYS A 2 -63.26 -6.18 47.85
N ILE A 3 -62.88 -6.44 46.59
CA ILE A 3 -63.34 -5.84 45.30
C ILE A 3 -62.25 -6.18 44.27
N GLN A 4 -62.40 -7.28 43.53
CA GLN A 4 -63.02 -7.45 42.21
C GLN A 4 -62.06 -7.31 41.02
N SER A 5 -62.01 -8.42 40.26
CA SER A 5 -61.52 -8.60 38.90
C SER A 5 -61.94 -7.50 37.92
N LYS A 6 -61.04 -7.19 36.99
CA LYS A 6 -61.41 -6.97 35.58
C LYS A 6 -60.40 -7.68 34.67
N ILE A 7 -60.83 -8.84 34.19
CA ILE A 7 -60.31 -9.52 33.01
C ILE A 7 -60.76 -8.66 31.82
N THR A 8 -59.82 -8.11 31.07
CA THR A 8 -60.12 -7.47 29.79
C THR A 8 -59.60 -8.37 28.68
N LEU A 9 -60.57 -8.98 28.00
CA LEU A 9 -60.44 -9.74 26.77
C LEU A 9 -59.97 -8.75 25.67
N PHE A 10 -58.79 -8.96 25.09
CA PHE A 10 -58.44 -8.31 23.82
C PHE A 10 -58.42 -9.35 22.71
N ALA A 11 -59.19 -9.01 21.69
CA ALA A 11 -59.53 -9.84 20.55
C ALA A 11 -58.31 -10.20 19.70
N VAL A 12 -58.35 -11.43 19.20
CA VAL A 12 -57.53 -11.95 18.12
C VAL A 12 -57.76 -11.09 16.87
N SER A 13 -56.73 -10.36 16.44
CA SER A 13 -56.66 -9.83 15.07
C SER A 13 -55.60 -10.62 14.32
N ALA A 14 -56.05 -11.60 13.53
CA ALA A 14 -55.24 -12.28 12.54
C ALA A 14 -55.02 -11.34 11.35
N ALA A 15 -53.96 -10.54 11.42
CA ALA A 15 -53.42 -9.85 10.25
C ALA A 15 -52.41 -10.78 9.57
N LEU A 16 -52.89 -11.52 8.57
CA LEU A 16 -52.07 -12.17 7.55
C LEU A 16 -51.40 -11.08 6.70
N GLY A 17 -50.31 -10.51 7.21
CA GLY A 17 -49.40 -9.68 6.45
C GLY A 17 -48.34 -10.57 5.80
N LEU A 18 -48.46 -10.77 4.49
CA LEU A 18 -47.38 -11.25 3.62
C LEU A 18 -46.16 -10.33 3.81
N MET A 19 -45.23 -10.72 4.68
CA MET A 19 -43.92 -10.09 4.72
C MET A 19 -43.15 -10.53 3.47
N PRO A 20 -42.70 -9.61 2.60
CA PRO A 20 -41.77 -9.97 1.56
C PRO A 20 -40.49 -10.47 2.24
N LEU A 21 -40.00 -11.62 1.77
CA LEU A 21 -38.63 -12.08 1.98
C LEU A 21 -37.70 -10.93 1.58
N MET A 22 -37.26 -10.15 2.57
CA MET A 22 -36.18 -9.20 2.37
C MET A 22 -34.94 -10.04 2.10
N ASN A 23 -34.50 -10.00 0.85
CA ASN A 23 -33.20 -10.43 0.42
C ASN A 23 -32.14 -9.96 1.42
N LEU A 24 -31.51 -10.91 2.11
CA LEU A 24 -30.14 -10.77 2.60
C LEU A 24 -29.23 -10.72 1.36
N ALA A 25 -29.30 -9.62 0.62
CA ALA A 25 -28.34 -9.30 -0.41
C ALA A 25 -27.11 -8.70 0.28
N ASN A 26 -26.02 -9.46 0.19
CA ASN A 26 -24.66 -8.96 0.17
C ASN A 26 -24.19 -8.11 1.37
N ALA A 27 -23.83 -8.80 2.45
CA ALA A 27 -22.58 -8.49 3.14
C ALA A 27 -21.41 -8.95 2.24
N GLN A 28 -21.17 -8.23 1.15
CA GLN A 28 -20.01 -8.43 0.29
C GLN A 28 -18.99 -7.32 0.58
N ASN A 29 -17.84 -7.76 1.08
CA ASN A 29 -16.53 -7.18 0.82
C ASN A 29 -16.20 -5.85 1.52
N ASN A 30 -15.95 -5.91 2.84
CA ASN A 30 -14.94 -5.03 3.44
C ASN A 30 -13.53 -5.54 3.10
N ALA A 31 -13.24 -5.63 1.80
CA ALA A 31 -11.89 -5.47 1.34
C ALA A 31 -11.70 -3.95 1.26
N THR A 32 -10.79 -3.40 2.06
CA THR A 32 -10.31 -2.02 1.97
C THR A 32 -9.79 -1.78 0.55
N SER A 33 -10.68 -1.38 -0.36
CA SER A 33 -10.33 -0.99 -1.72
C SER A 33 -9.68 0.38 -1.62
N ALA A 34 -8.40 0.48 -1.96
CA ALA A 34 -7.76 1.77 -2.19
C ALA A 34 -8.66 2.60 -3.11
N GLN A 35 -9.12 3.76 -2.63
CA GLN A 35 -10.01 4.64 -3.38
C GLN A 35 -9.38 4.96 -4.76
N PRO A 36 -10.13 4.85 -5.87
CA PRO A 36 -9.58 5.10 -7.19
C PRO A 36 -9.20 6.58 -7.34
N TRP A 37 -7.96 6.83 -7.78
CA TRP A 37 -7.52 8.17 -8.17
C TRP A 37 -7.98 8.47 -9.59
N TYR A 38 -8.39 9.71 -9.86
CA TYR A 38 -8.81 10.14 -11.20
C TYR A 38 -7.99 11.33 -11.69
N ASN A 39 -7.62 11.31 -12.97
CA ASN A 39 -7.02 12.47 -13.61
C ASN A 39 -8.12 13.47 -14.03
N CYS A 40 -8.25 14.58 -13.30
CA CYS A 40 -9.25 15.62 -13.57
C CYS A 40 -8.96 16.48 -14.81
N ARG A 41 -7.82 16.28 -15.48
CA ARG A 41 -7.40 17.06 -16.66
C ARG A 41 -7.59 16.33 -17.99
N THR A 42 -8.01 15.06 -17.98
CA THR A 42 -8.22 14.28 -19.20
C THR A 42 -9.59 14.55 -19.83
N ARG A 43 -9.67 14.37 -21.16
CA ARG A 43 -10.92 14.43 -21.94
C ARG A 43 -11.69 13.10 -21.95
N GLU A 44 -11.33 12.18 -21.08
CA GLU A 44 -12.03 10.90 -20.91
C GLU A 44 -13.47 11.13 -20.41
N LEU A 45 -14.33 10.12 -20.58
CA LEU A 45 -15.70 10.16 -20.09
C LEU A 45 -15.75 10.52 -18.59
N TRP A 46 -16.47 11.58 -18.26
CA TRP A 46 -16.71 12.02 -16.89
C TRP A 46 -17.80 11.18 -16.27
N THR A 47 -17.42 10.07 -15.64
CA THR A 47 -18.35 9.29 -14.84
C THR A 47 -18.78 10.08 -13.60
N PRO A 48 -19.97 9.80 -13.01
CA PRO A 48 -20.38 10.43 -11.75
C PRO A 48 -19.35 10.29 -10.63
N GLN A 49 -18.67 9.13 -10.56
CA GLN A 49 -17.60 8.89 -9.57
C GLN A 49 -16.38 9.79 -9.81
N LYS A 50 -15.93 9.93 -11.07
CA LYS A 50 -14.83 10.83 -11.44
C LYS A 50 -15.18 12.29 -11.12
N GLN A 51 -16.40 12.72 -11.43
CA GLN A 51 -16.86 14.08 -11.14
C GLN A 51 -16.85 14.37 -9.63
N ALA A 52 -17.41 13.46 -8.82
CA ALA A 52 -17.41 13.60 -7.37
C ALA A 52 -15.99 13.62 -6.79
N TRP A 53 -15.10 12.74 -7.26
CA TRP A 53 -13.70 12.73 -6.83
C TRP A 53 -12.99 14.05 -7.18
N CYS A 54 -13.16 14.54 -8.41
CA CYS A 54 -12.52 15.77 -8.87
C CYS A 54 -13.02 17.01 -8.12
N GLN A 55 -14.29 17.07 -7.75
CA GLN A 55 -14.83 18.15 -6.92
C GLN A 55 -14.14 18.20 -5.55
N LYS A 56 -13.95 17.04 -4.91
CA LYS A 56 -13.24 16.94 -3.63
C LYS A 56 -11.77 17.31 -3.77
N ALA A 57 -11.10 16.78 -4.79
CA ALA A 57 -9.69 17.10 -5.07
C ALA A 57 -9.48 18.60 -5.34
N GLU A 58 -10.43 19.28 -5.98
CA GLU A 58 -10.35 20.72 -6.24
C GLU A 58 -10.41 21.54 -4.95
N GLN A 59 -11.20 21.13 -3.95
CA GLN A 59 -11.22 21.80 -2.64
C GLN A 59 -9.85 21.72 -1.96
N VAL A 60 -9.25 20.52 -1.95
CA VAL A 60 -7.91 20.28 -1.38
C VAL A 60 -6.84 21.10 -2.13
N LYS A 61 -6.99 21.31 -3.44
CA LYS A 61 -6.05 22.12 -4.26
C LYS A 61 -6.15 23.64 -4.03
N ASN A 62 -7.22 24.12 -3.41
CA ASN A 62 -7.48 25.56 -3.24
C ASN A 62 -7.73 25.98 -1.79
N MET A 63 -7.32 25.17 -0.81
CA MET A 63 -7.49 25.49 0.61
C MET A 63 -6.22 26.09 1.25
N THR A 64 -6.37 26.57 2.49
CA THR A 64 -5.27 27.01 3.34
C THR A 64 -4.73 25.86 4.18
N TYR A 65 -3.41 25.73 4.23
CA TYR A 65 -2.67 24.78 5.07
C TYR A 65 -1.81 25.51 6.10
N GLN A 66 -1.65 24.89 7.27
CA GLN A 66 -0.68 25.32 8.28
C GLN A 66 0.51 24.35 8.25
N LEU A 67 1.64 24.85 7.79
CA LEU A 67 2.88 24.08 7.71
C LEU A 67 3.85 24.46 8.84
N PRO A 68 4.45 23.48 9.54
CA PRO A 68 5.55 23.74 10.47
C PRO A 68 6.65 24.58 9.82
N ASN A 69 7.14 25.60 10.53
CA ASN A 69 8.25 26.49 10.12
C ASN A 69 8.02 27.36 8.86
N ILE A 70 6.94 27.15 8.10
CA ILE A 70 6.57 27.98 6.94
C ILE A 70 5.39 28.92 7.28
N GLY A 71 4.44 28.42 8.07
CA GLY A 71 3.22 29.13 8.46
C GLY A 71 2.05 28.86 7.52
N SER A 72 1.20 29.86 7.33
CA SER A 72 -0.03 29.75 6.56
C SER A 72 0.22 29.79 5.06
N VAL A 73 -0.22 28.75 4.35
CA VAL A 73 -0.03 28.57 2.90
C VAL A 73 -1.39 28.42 2.24
N GLN A 74 -1.79 29.39 1.42
CA GLN A 74 -3.01 29.32 0.61
C GLN A 74 -2.66 28.77 -0.76
N LEU A 75 -3.09 27.54 -1.07
CA LEU A 75 -2.88 27.00 -2.41
C LEU A 75 -3.82 27.64 -3.43
N GLN A 76 -3.31 27.75 -4.65
CA GLN A 76 -4.07 28.09 -5.84
C GLN A 76 -3.80 26.97 -6.86
N ASN A 77 -4.81 26.17 -7.17
CA ASN A 77 -4.71 25.02 -8.06
C ASN A 77 -3.52 24.09 -7.73
N GLY A 78 -3.32 23.82 -6.43
CA GLY A 78 -2.30 22.92 -5.92
C GLY A 78 -0.92 23.55 -5.70
N SER A 79 -0.74 24.85 -5.94
CA SER A 79 0.57 25.50 -5.80
C SER A 79 0.52 26.79 -4.98
N TYR A 80 1.64 27.13 -4.35
CA TYR A 80 1.90 28.39 -3.66
C TYR A 80 3.36 28.81 -3.85
N GLU A 81 3.60 30.11 -3.98
CA GLU A 81 4.94 30.70 -4.12
C GLU A 81 5.03 31.97 -3.26
N ASP A 82 6.04 32.04 -2.40
CA ASP A 82 6.48 33.25 -1.72
C ASP A 82 7.88 33.62 -2.19
N ARG A 83 7.95 34.54 -3.16
CA ARG A 83 9.22 35.02 -3.74
C ARG A 83 10.10 35.76 -2.74
N THR A 84 9.50 36.36 -1.71
CA THR A 84 10.27 37.12 -0.72
C THR A 84 11.03 36.20 0.23
N LYS A 85 10.45 35.04 0.52
CA LYS A 85 11.07 33.99 1.35
C LYS A 85 11.78 32.91 0.54
N GLY A 86 11.65 32.92 -0.79
CA GLY A 86 12.17 31.87 -1.66
C GLY A 86 11.52 30.51 -1.40
N VAL A 87 10.22 30.50 -1.06
CA VAL A 87 9.48 29.29 -0.71
C VAL A 87 8.52 28.95 -1.84
N THR A 88 8.55 27.69 -2.29
CA THR A 88 7.51 27.11 -3.15
C THR A 88 6.87 25.93 -2.44
N VAL A 89 5.55 25.79 -2.56
CA VAL A 89 4.80 24.66 -2.01
C VAL A 89 3.91 24.08 -3.10
N THR A 90 3.99 22.78 -3.30
CA THR A 90 3.24 22.08 -4.35
C THR A 90 2.55 20.85 -3.77
N LEU A 91 1.28 20.68 -4.08
CA LEU A 91 0.51 19.49 -3.76
C LEU A 91 0.92 18.33 -4.67
N VAL A 92 1.12 17.15 -4.09
CA VAL A 92 1.45 15.93 -4.85
C VAL A 92 0.19 15.36 -5.50
N ASP A 93 -0.07 15.74 -6.75
CA ASP A 93 -1.26 15.36 -7.51
C ASP A 93 -1.00 14.12 -8.40
N LYS A 94 -0.79 12.96 -7.77
CA LYS A 94 -0.52 11.69 -8.46
C LYS A 94 -1.27 10.53 -7.80
N PRO A 95 -1.44 9.38 -8.49
CA PRO A 95 -2.05 8.20 -7.90
C PRO A 95 -1.47 7.86 -6.53
N GLY A 96 -2.36 7.64 -5.56
CA GLY A 96 -2.00 7.27 -4.19
C GLY A 96 -1.55 8.41 -3.29
N ALA A 97 -1.40 9.66 -3.76
CA ALA A 97 -0.93 10.77 -2.92
C ALA A 97 -2.06 11.58 -2.24
N ILE A 98 -3.31 11.38 -2.68
CA ILE A 98 -4.51 11.94 -2.06
C ILE A 98 -5.44 10.78 -1.72
N ALA A 99 -5.90 10.73 -0.47
CA ALA A 99 -6.88 9.75 -0.02
C ALA A 99 -8.10 10.47 0.57
N PHE A 100 -9.28 9.93 0.32
CA PHE A 100 -10.54 10.37 0.91
C PHE A 100 -11.16 9.22 1.69
N ALA A 101 -11.52 9.47 2.94
CA ALA A 101 -12.15 8.51 3.84
C ALA A 101 -12.61 9.24 5.10
N ASP A 102 -13.53 8.65 5.86
CA ASP A 102 -13.87 9.12 7.21
C ASP A 102 -12.73 8.74 8.19
N ILE A 103 -11.85 9.70 8.49
CA ILE A 103 -10.63 9.47 9.30
C ILE A 103 -10.99 9.51 10.79
N ASN A 104 -11.85 10.44 11.19
CA ASN A 104 -12.21 10.68 12.59
C ASN A 104 -13.50 9.94 13.04
N ASN A 105 -14.12 9.17 12.14
CA ASN A 105 -15.35 8.40 12.36
C ASN A 105 -16.55 9.28 12.76
N ASP A 106 -16.67 10.46 12.14
CA ASP A 106 -17.79 11.40 12.35
C ASP A 106 -18.91 11.27 11.31
N GLY A 107 -18.76 10.35 10.36
CA GLY A 107 -19.71 10.07 9.28
C GLY A 107 -19.56 10.97 8.06
N ASN A 108 -18.68 11.98 8.11
CA ASN A 108 -18.30 12.78 6.95
C ASN A 108 -16.97 12.28 6.39
N GLU A 109 -16.85 12.33 5.07
CA GLU A 109 -15.59 11.98 4.42
C GLU A 109 -14.58 13.13 4.59
N ASP A 110 -13.39 12.78 5.07
CA ASP A 110 -12.23 13.65 5.21
C ASP A 110 -11.24 13.43 4.05
N ALA A 111 -10.11 14.16 4.08
CA ALA A 111 -9.01 13.94 3.15
C ALA A 111 -7.65 13.85 3.84
N VAL A 112 -6.72 13.16 3.19
CA VAL A 112 -5.30 13.20 3.49
C VAL A 112 -4.56 13.54 2.21
N THR A 113 -3.65 14.51 2.28
CA THR A 113 -2.82 14.92 1.14
C THR A 113 -1.36 15.12 1.55
N VAL A 114 -0.51 15.37 0.56
CA VAL A 114 0.92 15.60 0.74
C VAL A 114 1.31 16.88 0.03
N LEU A 115 2.03 17.75 0.73
CA LEU A 115 2.67 18.93 0.16
C LEU A 115 4.18 18.75 0.15
N MET A 116 4.82 19.18 -0.94
CA MET A 116 6.27 19.32 -1.03
C MET A 116 6.66 20.79 -0.95
N VAL A 117 7.69 21.07 -0.16
CA VAL A 117 8.28 22.41 -0.06
C VAL A 117 9.59 22.43 -0.85
N ASN A 118 9.81 23.49 -1.64
CA ASN A 118 11.01 23.71 -2.45
C ASN A 118 11.34 22.54 -3.38
N GLY A 119 10.34 22.04 -4.10
CA GLY A 119 10.51 20.94 -5.06
C GLY A 119 10.37 19.58 -4.39
N THR A 120 11.48 18.89 -4.13
CA THR A 120 11.48 17.55 -3.51
C THR A 120 12.18 17.49 -2.17
N GLU A 121 12.57 18.65 -1.61
CA GLU A 121 13.43 18.71 -0.44
C GLU A 121 12.72 18.26 0.83
N THR A 122 11.50 18.71 1.07
CA THR A 122 10.77 18.44 2.32
C THR A 122 9.33 18.08 2.03
N ALA A 123 8.86 16.95 2.57
CA ALA A 123 7.49 16.47 2.40
C ALA A 123 6.68 16.54 3.70
N TYR A 124 5.45 17.03 3.63
CA TYR A 124 4.51 17.05 4.75
C TYR A 124 3.30 16.15 4.45
N LEU A 125 2.79 15.47 5.48
CA LEU A 125 1.51 14.76 5.46
C LEU A 125 0.45 15.61 6.16
N LEU A 126 -0.67 15.83 5.47
CA LEU A 126 -1.67 16.82 5.84
C LEU A 126 -3.06 16.20 5.88
N PRO A 127 -3.57 15.87 7.06
CA PRO A 127 -4.98 15.55 7.24
C PRO A 127 -5.83 16.82 7.12
N VAL A 128 -6.99 16.66 6.48
CA VAL A 128 -8.01 17.69 6.26
C VAL A 128 -9.33 17.11 6.76
N LEU A 129 -9.76 17.56 7.94
CA LEU A 129 -11.02 17.11 8.54
C LEU A 129 -12.19 17.91 7.99
N ASN A 130 -13.25 17.22 7.61
CA ASN A 130 -14.47 17.80 7.07
C ASN A 130 -15.50 18.02 8.19
N VAL A 131 -15.38 19.15 8.88
CA VAL A 131 -16.32 19.49 9.95
C VAL A 131 -17.49 20.26 9.36
N ALA A 132 -18.66 19.62 9.28
CA ALA A 132 -19.90 20.22 8.79
C ALA A 132 -19.77 20.86 7.38
N SER A 133 -19.17 20.13 6.42
CA SER A 133 -18.91 20.61 5.05
C SER A 133 -17.89 21.76 4.95
N ASN A 134 -17.13 22.03 6.01
CA ASN A 134 -16.04 22.99 6.02
C ASN A 134 -14.69 22.28 6.23
N PRO A 135 -14.01 21.88 5.15
CA PRO A 135 -12.73 21.18 5.23
C PRO A 135 -11.66 22.07 5.88
N ARG A 136 -11.02 21.55 6.93
CA ARG A 136 -9.99 22.24 7.68
C ARG A 136 -8.75 21.37 7.80
N ASN A 137 -7.60 21.91 7.40
CA ASN A 137 -6.32 21.29 7.71
C ASN A 137 -6.09 21.30 9.22
N VAL A 138 -5.82 20.13 9.78
CA VAL A 138 -5.38 19.97 11.17
C VAL A 138 -3.86 19.80 11.21
N ASN A 139 -3.28 19.36 12.33
CA ASN A 139 -1.83 19.32 12.50
C ASN A 139 -1.14 18.52 11.38
N SER A 140 -0.18 19.16 10.72
CA SER A 140 0.60 18.59 9.62
C SER A 140 1.92 18.05 10.16
N VAL A 141 2.32 16.87 9.73
CA VAL A 141 3.57 16.21 10.18
C VAL A 141 4.60 16.17 9.06
N LEU A 142 5.87 16.32 9.44
CA LEU A 142 6.99 16.18 8.52
C LEU A 142 7.21 14.69 8.21
N LEU A 143 7.10 14.29 6.94
CA LEU A 143 7.45 12.93 6.49
C LEU A 143 8.97 12.74 6.42
N GLY A 144 9.70 13.83 6.13
CA GLY A 144 11.16 13.88 6.12
C GLY A 144 11.72 14.63 4.92
N ASP A 145 13.05 14.56 4.80
CA ASP A 145 13.79 15.17 3.69
C ASP A 145 13.95 14.18 2.53
N ARG A 146 13.82 14.67 1.30
CA ARG A 146 13.94 13.88 0.04
C ARG A 146 13.10 12.61 0.03
N VAL A 147 11.87 12.73 0.52
CA VAL A 147 10.91 11.62 0.57
C VAL A 147 10.14 11.51 -0.74
N GLN A 148 9.99 10.29 -1.25
CA GLN A 148 9.05 9.99 -2.34
C GLN A 148 7.82 9.30 -1.78
N VAL A 149 6.66 9.93 -1.87
CA VAL A 149 5.40 9.29 -1.44
C VAL A 149 4.97 8.26 -2.47
N GLN A 150 4.78 7.02 -2.04
CA GLN A 150 4.33 5.91 -2.89
C GLN A 150 2.80 5.78 -2.82
N SER A 151 2.25 5.67 -1.61
CA SER A 151 0.81 5.64 -1.38
C SER A 151 0.43 6.10 0.03
N ILE A 152 -0.76 6.68 0.14
CA ILE A 152 -1.45 6.97 1.39
C ILE A 152 -2.66 6.05 1.47
N ILE A 153 -2.75 5.31 2.57
CA ILE A 153 -3.87 4.42 2.88
C ILE A 153 -4.52 4.94 4.15
N VAL A 154 -5.84 5.07 4.12
CA VAL A 154 -6.62 5.48 5.29
C VAL A 154 -7.52 4.32 5.69
N ASN A 155 -7.39 3.90 6.94
CA ASN A 155 -8.28 2.97 7.61
C ASN A 155 -8.93 3.70 8.79
N ALA A 156 -10.00 3.13 9.37
CA ALA A 156 -10.71 3.77 10.48
C ALA A 156 -9.75 4.22 11.61
N GLY A 157 -9.60 5.54 11.79
CA GLY A 157 -8.71 6.14 12.79
C GLY A 157 -7.21 6.07 12.51
N GLN A 158 -6.77 5.53 11.37
CA GLN A 158 -5.35 5.34 11.04
C GLN A 158 -5.01 5.79 9.62
N ILE A 159 -3.86 6.45 9.50
CA ILE A 159 -3.28 6.87 8.22
C ILE A 159 -1.94 6.16 8.06
N GLN A 160 -1.78 5.40 6.99
CA GLN A 160 -0.51 4.78 6.62
C GLN A 160 0.07 5.52 5.41
N ALA A 161 1.28 6.04 5.56
CA ALA A 161 2.05 6.64 4.47
C ALA A 161 3.18 5.68 4.08
N ASN A 162 3.05 5.08 2.90
CA ASN A 162 4.12 4.31 2.27
C ASN A 162 5.00 5.29 1.48
N ILE A 163 6.25 5.39 1.88
CA ILE A 163 7.19 6.39 1.37
C ILE A 163 8.54 5.74 1.07
N ALA A 164 9.30 6.29 0.14
CA ALA A 164 10.72 6.02 0.01
C ALA A 164 11.50 7.14 0.72
N LYS A 165 12.23 6.80 1.77
CA LYS A 165 13.06 7.70 2.57
C LYS A 165 14.49 7.18 2.53
N ASN A 166 15.46 8.00 2.11
CA ASN A 166 16.85 7.58 1.93
C ASN A 166 17.01 6.30 1.08
N ASN A 167 16.26 6.18 -0.02
CA ASN A 167 16.18 4.98 -0.88
C ASN A 167 15.68 3.69 -0.20
N GLN A 168 15.09 3.78 0.99
CA GLN A 168 14.42 2.67 1.65
C GLN A 168 12.92 2.89 1.62
N ALA A 169 12.15 1.86 1.27
CA ALA A 169 10.71 1.92 1.42
C ALA A 169 10.36 1.79 2.92
N VAL A 170 9.49 2.68 3.39
CA VAL A 170 9.12 2.88 4.80
C VAL A 170 7.63 3.13 4.87
N THR A 171 6.94 2.42 5.77
CA THR A 171 5.53 2.63 6.10
C THR A 171 5.51 3.34 7.44
N GLN A 172 5.06 4.58 7.43
CA GLN A 172 4.76 5.33 8.65
C GLN A 172 3.27 5.23 8.93
N THR A 173 2.90 4.80 10.14
CA THR A 173 1.52 4.73 10.60
C THR A 173 1.25 5.84 11.59
N TYR A 174 0.18 6.57 11.35
CA TYR A 174 -0.27 7.69 12.14
C TYR A 174 -1.67 7.45 12.69
N THR A 175 -1.95 8.01 13.85
CA THR A 175 -3.32 8.13 14.39
C THR A 175 -3.69 9.58 14.57
N ILE A 176 -4.97 9.88 14.41
CA ILE A 176 -5.52 11.21 14.64
C ILE A 176 -6.31 11.22 15.96
N SER A 177 -6.09 12.23 16.78
CA SER A 177 -6.89 12.50 17.98
C SER A 177 -7.18 13.99 18.06
N GLY A 178 -8.45 14.36 17.86
CA GLY A 178 -8.85 15.75 17.66
C GLY A 178 -8.11 16.35 16.47
N ASN A 179 -7.29 17.38 16.72
CA ASN A 179 -6.51 18.05 15.68
C ASN A 179 -5.07 17.52 15.56
N ASN A 180 -4.67 16.53 16.37
CA ASN A 180 -3.28 16.08 16.43
C ASN A 180 -3.09 14.79 15.66
N LEU A 181 -2.18 14.83 14.68
CA LEU A 181 -1.68 13.66 14.00
C LEU A 181 -0.41 13.19 14.71
N THR A 182 -0.36 11.93 15.13
CA THR A 182 0.75 11.36 15.89
C THR A 182 1.31 10.14 15.18
N LEU A 183 2.64 10.10 15.01
CA LEU A 183 3.33 8.93 14.48
C LEU A 183 3.30 7.82 15.55
N VAL A 184 2.69 6.69 15.20
CA VAL A 184 2.57 5.51 16.08
C VAL A 184 3.64 4.49 15.76
N SER A 185 3.99 4.31 14.49
CA SER A 185 5.06 3.41 14.07
C SER A 185 5.72 3.87 12.76
N GLU A 186 7.00 3.57 12.62
CA GLU A 186 7.75 3.66 11.36
C GLU A 186 8.41 2.30 11.15
N CYS A 187 8.01 1.60 10.09
CA CYS A 187 8.54 0.29 9.73
C CYS A 187 9.11 0.36 8.31
N LEU A 188 10.23 -0.31 8.02
CA LEU A 188 10.64 -0.49 6.63
C LEU A 188 9.51 -1.23 5.89
N THR A 189 8.93 -0.60 4.87
CA THR A 189 8.05 -1.32 3.94
C THR A 189 8.98 -2.23 3.18
N ALA A 190 8.79 -3.53 3.30
CA ALA A 190 9.06 -4.34 2.13
C ALA A 190 8.10 -3.79 1.06
N THR A 191 8.57 -2.99 0.08
CA THR A 191 7.93 -3.04 -1.24
C THR A 191 7.70 -4.51 -1.45
N ASN A 192 6.46 -4.97 -1.62
CA ASN A 192 6.18 -6.41 -1.59
C ASN A 192 6.92 -6.98 -2.80
N GLU A 193 8.20 -7.32 -2.63
CA GLU A 193 9.11 -7.54 -3.75
C GLU A 193 8.58 -8.69 -4.56
N ARG A 194 7.85 -9.59 -3.89
CA ARG A 194 6.97 -10.63 -4.40
C ARG A 194 6.16 -10.22 -5.63
N ASP A 195 5.59 -9.01 -5.67
CA ASP A 195 4.75 -8.52 -6.78
C ASP A 195 5.56 -8.36 -8.08
N SER A 196 6.89 -8.24 -7.99
CA SER A 196 7.76 -8.22 -9.16
C SER A 196 8.18 -9.62 -9.64
N TYR A 197 7.88 -10.68 -8.90
CA TYR A 197 8.23 -12.06 -9.25
C TYR A 197 6.99 -12.88 -9.62
N SER A 198 7.18 -13.87 -10.48
CA SER A 198 6.20 -14.93 -10.66
C SER A 198 6.32 -15.89 -9.49
N ALA A 199 5.26 -16.05 -8.70
CA ALA A 199 5.26 -16.92 -7.53
C ALA A 199 5.42 -18.39 -7.94
N ILE A 200 6.28 -19.11 -7.23
CA ILE A 200 6.50 -20.56 -7.40
C ILE A 200 5.63 -21.28 -6.37
N ASN A 201 4.86 -22.28 -6.80
CA ASN A 201 4.14 -23.14 -5.88
C ASN A 201 5.15 -24.05 -5.16
N LEU A 202 5.28 -23.87 -3.84
CA LEU A 202 6.21 -24.63 -3.01
C LEU A 202 5.91 -26.14 -3.00
N GLU A 203 4.65 -26.54 -3.21
CA GLU A 203 4.26 -27.95 -3.28
C GLU A 203 4.84 -28.68 -4.50
N GLN A 204 5.30 -27.94 -5.51
CA GLN A 204 5.91 -28.50 -6.73
C GLN A 204 7.43 -28.62 -6.64
N ILE A 205 8.03 -28.19 -5.53
CA ILE A 205 9.48 -28.22 -5.36
C ILE A 205 9.89 -29.58 -4.78
N ASN A 206 10.67 -30.33 -5.56
CA ASN A 206 11.22 -31.64 -5.15
C ASN A 206 12.51 -31.49 -4.32
N SER A 207 12.46 -30.76 -3.21
CA SER A 207 13.59 -30.60 -2.28
C SER A 207 13.12 -30.39 -0.84
N GLU A 208 14.00 -30.61 0.15
CA GLU A 208 13.68 -30.29 1.54
C GLU A 208 13.57 -28.76 1.73
N LEU A 209 12.38 -28.30 2.11
CA LEU A 209 12.08 -26.87 2.30
C LEU A 209 12.31 -26.37 3.73
N THR A 210 12.83 -27.23 4.61
CA THR A 210 13.14 -26.90 6.03
C THR A 210 14.52 -27.42 6.39
N GLY A 211 15.31 -26.63 7.12
CA GLY A 211 16.67 -26.99 7.51
C GLY A 211 17.37 -25.90 8.31
N SER A 212 18.63 -26.12 8.70
CA SER A 212 19.37 -25.15 9.54
C SER A 212 19.94 -23.96 8.75
N ASN A 213 20.14 -24.10 7.43
CA ASN A 213 20.80 -23.11 6.60
C ASN A 213 19.92 -22.69 5.39
N PRO A 214 19.28 -21.50 5.43
CA PRO A 214 18.47 -20.97 4.33
C PRO A 214 19.17 -20.97 2.98
N ARG A 215 20.49 -20.70 2.96
CA ARG A 215 21.29 -20.67 1.74
C ARG A 215 21.33 -22.02 1.05
N GLU A 216 21.57 -23.08 1.82
CA GLU A 216 21.67 -24.45 1.31
C GLU A 216 20.32 -24.94 0.82
N ILE A 217 19.25 -24.65 1.56
CA ILE A 217 17.87 -24.98 1.16
C ILE A 217 17.53 -24.32 -0.18
N ALA A 218 17.82 -23.02 -0.34
CA ALA A 218 17.54 -22.31 -1.59
C ALA A 218 18.36 -22.84 -2.78
N ILE A 219 19.64 -23.18 -2.57
CA ILE A 219 20.49 -23.77 -3.61
C ILE A 219 20.01 -25.17 -3.97
N ALA A 220 19.55 -25.97 -3.01
CA ALA A 220 18.98 -27.29 -3.28
C ALA A 220 17.68 -27.18 -4.11
N ALA A 221 16.86 -26.17 -3.86
CA ALA A 221 15.59 -25.96 -4.56
C ALA A 221 15.76 -25.38 -5.97
N PHE A 222 16.67 -24.41 -6.17
CA PHE A 222 16.72 -23.61 -7.40
C PHE A 222 18.12 -23.43 -8.00
N GLY A 223 19.17 -23.85 -7.28
CA GLY A 223 20.55 -23.72 -7.74
C GLY A 223 20.91 -24.78 -8.78
N ILE A 224 21.78 -24.40 -9.73
CA ILE A 224 22.43 -25.35 -10.62
C ILE A 224 23.70 -25.85 -9.91
N GLN A 225 23.78 -27.16 -9.67
CA GLN A 225 24.90 -27.80 -8.95
C GLN A 225 25.96 -28.38 -9.88
N GLU A 226 25.59 -28.67 -11.14
CA GLU A 226 26.50 -29.26 -12.12
C GLU A 226 27.28 -28.17 -12.87
N PRO A 227 28.56 -28.42 -13.22
CA PRO A 227 29.33 -27.53 -14.07
C PRO A 227 28.59 -27.26 -15.38
N GLN A 228 28.36 -25.99 -15.69
CA GLN A 228 27.74 -25.57 -16.94
C GLN A 228 28.80 -25.20 -17.97
N GLU A 229 28.59 -25.58 -19.22
CA GLU A 229 29.45 -25.16 -20.32
C GLU A 229 29.32 -23.65 -20.60
N GLY A 230 30.40 -23.02 -21.08
CA GLY A 230 30.40 -21.61 -21.47
C GLY A 230 30.64 -20.62 -20.32
N ASN A 231 30.03 -19.44 -20.41
CA ASN A 231 30.26 -18.30 -19.50
C ASN A 231 29.17 -18.17 -18.41
N PHE A 232 28.55 -19.28 -18.03
CA PHE A 232 27.52 -19.31 -16.98
C PHE A 232 28.10 -18.81 -15.65
N GLN A 233 27.32 -18.00 -14.93
CA GLN A 233 27.68 -17.51 -13.60
C GLN A 233 26.50 -17.61 -12.66
N GLN A 234 26.71 -18.18 -11.47
CA GLN A 234 25.73 -18.21 -10.39
C GLN A 234 26.24 -17.45 -9.18
N THR A 235 25.44 -16.51 -8.67
CA THR A 235 25.72 -15.81 -7.41
C THR A 235 24.55 -16.00 -6.45
N VAL A 236 24.86 -16.05 -5.16
CA VAL A 236 23.88 -16.22 -4.08
C VAL A 236 24.15 -15.18 -3.01
N THR A 237 23.16 -14.34 -2.72
CA THR A 237 23.22 -13.34 -1.65
C THR A 237 22.17 -13.67 -0.60
N ILE A 238 22.46 -13.28 0.65
CA ILE A 238 21.58 -13.48 1.79
C ILE A 238 21.34 -12.12 2.44
N ASP A 239 20.08 -11.85 2.78
CA ASP A 239 19.66 -10.76 3.64
C ASP A 239 19.03 -11.35 4.90
N ASP A 240 19.75 -11.23 6.01
CA ASP A 240 19.41 -11.76 7.34
C ASP A 240 19.23 -10.63 8.38
N ARG A 241 19.04 -9.39 7.91
CA ARG A 241 18.86 -8.21 8.77
C ARG A 241 17.59 -8.29 9.62
N ASN A 242 16.61 -9.10 9.22
CA ASN A 242 15.39 -9.36 9.97
C ASN A 242 15.45 -10.75 10.65
N PRO A 243 15.45 -10.83 11.99
CA PRO A 243 15.53 -12.12 12.69
C PRO A 243 14.28 -13.00 12.51
N GLN A 244 13.16 -12.44 12.06
CA GLN A 244 11.93 -13.19 11.77
C GLN A 244 11.82 -13.58 10.29
N GLN A 245 12.72 -13.11 9.43
CA GLN A 245 12.67 -13.39 8.00
C GLN A 245 14.05 -13.33 7.36
N VAL A 246 14.48 -14.43 6.74
CA VAL A 246 15.70 -14.46 5.92
C VAL A 246 15.31 -14.51 4.44
N VAL A 247 15.98 -13.70 3.63
CA VAL A 247 15.80 -13.69 2.18
C VAL A 247 17.06 -14.17 1.49
N VAL A 248 16.92 -15.15 0.60
CA VAL A 248 18.01 -15.62 -0.26
C VAL A 248 17.69 -15.23 -1.70
N THR A 249 18.65 -14.58 -2.36
CA THR A 249 18.56 -14.28 -3.80
C THR A 249 19.58 -15.10 -4.57
N ILE A 250 19.12 -15.87 -5.56
CA ILE A 250 19.98 -16.64 -6.47
C ILE A 250 19.90 -15.97 -7.84
N MET A 251 21.04 -15.60 -8.40
CA MET A 251 21.15 -15.04 -9.74
C MET A 251 21.96 -15.97 -10.62
N GLN A 252 21.37 -16.39 -11.74
CA GLN A 252 21.94 -17.27 -12.74
C GLN A 252 22.05 -16.49 -14.04
N ASN A 253 23.26 -16.16 -14.45
CA ASN A 253 23.53 -15.35 -15.63
C ASN A 253 24.13 -16.19 -16.76
N ASN A 254 23.85 -15.79 -18.01
CA ASN A 254 24.32 -16.46 -19.23
C ASN A 254 23.91 -17.94 -19.28
N LEU A 255 22.63 -18.23 -19.03
CA LEU A 255 22.09 -19.58 -19.12
C LEU A 255 22.27 -20.15 -20.53
N PRO A 256 22.58 -21.46 -20.66
CA PRO A 256 22.68 -22.15 -21.94
C PRO A 256 21.30 -22.49 -22.52
N ASP A 257 20.37 -21.52 -22.49
CA ASP A 257 19.03 -21.58 -23.04
C ASP A 257 18.93 -20.64 -24.26
N ASP A 258 18.13 -20.97 -25.27
CA ASP A 258 18.02 -20.21 -26.52
C ASP A 258 17.12 -18.96 -26.41
N SER A 259 16.35 -18.85 -25.32
CA SER A 259 15.31 -17.85 -25.14
C SER A 259 15.54 -17.03 -23.86
N VAL A 260 15.88 -17.71 -22.76
CA VAL A 260 16.19 -17.13 -21.46
C VAL A 260 17.68 -16.84 -21.36
N GLN A 261 18.04 -15.59 -21.07
CA GLN A 261 19.43 -15.19 -20.85
C GLN A 261 19.84 -15.36 -19.39
N ASP A 262 19.01 -14.85 -18.46
CA ASP A 262 19.30 -14.86 -17.04
C ASP A 262 18.04 -15.14 -16.22
N VAL A 263 18.23 -15.73 -15.05
CA VAL A 263 17.15 -16.00 -14.08
C VAL A 263 17.55 -15.49 -12.71
N ARG A 264 16.56 -14.97 -11.99
CA ARG A 264 16.69 -14.58 -10.59
C ARG A 264 15.59 -15.20 -9.78
N TYR A 265 15.98 -15.85 -8.69
CA TYR A 265 15.07 -16.36 -7.67
C TYR A 265 15.17 -15.50 -6.42
N ARG A 266 14.02 -15.22 -5.82
CA ARG A 266 13.91 -14.70 -4.46
C ARG A 266 13.22 -15.75 -3.62
N VAL A 267 13.82 -16.09 -2.49
CA VAL A 267 13.35 -17.15 -1.59
C VAL A 267 13.28 -16.59 -0.19
N GLU A 268 12.14 -16.72 0.46
CA GLU A 268 11.88 -16.18 1.79
C GLU A 268 11.67 -17.30 2.81
N PHE A 269 12.30 -17.12 3.97
CA PHE A 269 12.32 -18.08 5.06
C PHE A 269 11.83 -17.46 6.36
N GLU A 270 11.17 -18.27 7.18
CA GLU A 270 10.78 -17.93 8.55
C GLU A 270 11.37 -18.95 9.53
N PRO A 271 11.68 -18.55 10.77
CA PRO A 271 12.17 -19.47 11.79
C PRO A 271 11.06 -20.44 12.23
N VAL A 272 11.43 -21.70 12.46
CA VAL A 272 10.52 -22.69 13.03
C VAL A 272 10.56 -22.57 14.56
N ALA A 273 9.40 -22.34 15.17
CA ALA A 273 9.31 -22.10 16.62
C ALA A 273 9.96 -23.24 17.42
N ASN A 274 10.81 -22.88 18.37
CA ASN A 274 11.54 -23.80 19.26
C ASN A 274 12.44 -24.82 18.54
N GLN A 275 12.79 -24.56 17.28
CA GLN A 275 13.74 -25.34 16.50
C GLN A 275 14.78 -24.38 15.93
N SER A 276 16.06 -24.76 15.93
CA SER A 276 17.11 -24.00 15.24
C SER A 276 17.06 -24.27 13.73
N GLN A 277 15.87 -24.11 13.15
CA GLN A 277 15.56 -24.42 11.76
C GLN A 277 14.78 -23.28 11.12
N TRP A 278 14.93 -23.17 9.80
CA TRP A 278 14.25 -22.25 8.92
C TRP A 278 13.37 -23.02 7.96
N ARG A 279 12.19 -22.49 7.66
CA ARG A 279 11.26 -23.04 6.68
C ARG A 279 11.07 -22.05 5.54
N MET A 280 11.17 -22.52 4.31
CA MET A 280 10.80 -21.73 3.13
C MET A 280 9.30 -21.48 3.15
N VAL A 281 8.90 -20.20 3.14
CA VAL A 281 7.49 -19.80 3.19
C VAL A 281 7.02 -19.16 1.89
N TRP A 282 7.96 -18.74 1.03
CA TRP A 282 7.64 -18.21 -0.30
C TRP A 282 8.85 -18.29 -1.22
N ALA A 283 8.60 -18.46 -2.52
CA ALA A 283 9.62 -18.33 -3.56
C ALA A 283 9.02 -17.69 -4.82
N GLY A 284 9.83 -16.95 -5.56
CA GLY A 284 9.43 -16.33 -6.82
C GLY A 284 10.57 -16.22 -7.81
N ARG A 285 10.22 -16.11 -9.09
CA ARG A 285 11.15 -16.09 -10.23
C ARG A 285 10.94 -14.87 -11.13
N GLN A 286 12.05 -14.28 -11.55
CA GLN A 286 12.13 -13.35 -12.67
C GLN A 286 13.12 -13.87 -13.71
N GLN A 287 13.02 -13.36 -14.92
CA GLN A 287 13.96 -13.66 -15.99
C GLN A 287 14.29 -12.44 -16.84
N ARG A 288 15.40 -12.53 -17.57
CA ARG A 288 15.72 -11.68 -18.71
C ARG A 288 15.82 -12.55 -19.95
N CYS A 289 15.24 -12.11 -21.04
CA CYS A 289 15.25 -12.82 -22.31
C CYS A 289 16.43 -12.41 -23.17
N ARG A 290 16.89 -13.32 -24.02
CA ARG A 290 17.85 -12.99 -25.07
C ARG A 290 17.30 -11.92 -26.01
N GLN A 291 18.19 -11.27 -26.75
CA GLN A 291 17.81 -10.25 -27.71
C GLN A 291 16.81 -10.81 -28.73
N GLY A 292 15.67 -10.14 -28.90
CA GLY A 292 14.61 -10.57 -29.81
C GLY A 292 13.72 -11.70 -29.30
N ARG A 293 13.90 -12.15 -28.06
CA ARG A 293 13.14 -13.26 -27.44
C ARG A 293 12.26 -12.80 -26.26
N GLY A 294 11.92 -11.51 -26.18
CA GLY A 294 11.14 -10.93 -25.09
C GLY A 294 11.83 -9.72 -24.44
N SER A 295 11.56 -9.47 -23.16
CA SER A 295 12.14 -8.34 -22.42
C SER A 295 13.61 -8.58 -22.03
N GLN A 296 14.47 -7.61 -22.29
CA GLN A 296 15.87 -7.60 -21.80
C GLN A 296 16.01 -7.01 -20.39
N ASN A 297 14.91 -6.56 -19.79
CA ASN A 297 14.82 -6.19 -18.38
C ASN A 297 14.22 -7.34 -17.57
N TRP A 298 14.41 -7.32 -16.24
CA TRP A 298 13.78 -8.31 -15.35
C TRP A 298 12.26 -8.29 -15.52
N THR A 299 11.70 -9.44 -15.85
CA THR A 299 10.27 -9.61 -16.13
C THR A 299 9.77 -10.95 -15.58
N THR A 300 8.46 -11.05 -15.41
CA THR A 300 7.73 -12.30 -15.16
C THR A 300 7.09 -12.87 -16.43
N GLU A 301 7.11 -12.11 -17.53
CA GLU A 301 6.62 -12.56 -18.83
C GLU A 301 7.52 -13.65 -19.41
N ALA A 302 6.92 -14.60 -20.12
CA ALA A 302 7.65 -15.68 -20.79
C ALA A 302 8.59 -15.11 -21.88
N CYS A 303 9.76 -15.71 -22.03
CA CYS A 303 10.58 -15.50 -23.22
C CYS A 303 9.97 -16.29 -24.39
N LEU A 304 10.02 -15.70 -25.59
CA LEU A 304 9.56 -16.28 -26.85
C LEU A 304 10.59 -17.24 -27.41
#